data_AF-A0A7L5UG43-F1
#
_entry.id   AF-A0A7L5UG43-F1
#
_cell.length_a   1.000
_cell.length_b   1.000
_cell.length_c   1.000
_cell.angle_alpha   90.00
_cell.angle_beta   90.00
_cell.angle_gamma   90.00
#
_symmetry.space_group_name_H-M   'P 1'
#
loop_
_entity.id
_entity.type
_entity.pdbx_description
1 polymer ?
#
loop_
_entity_poly.entity_id
_entity_poly.type
_entity_poly.pdbx_seq_one_letter_code
_entity_poly.pdbx_strand_id
1 'polypeptide(L)'
;MKKLLLFGVTLGAAISLAACGNQSSATDSSSSSTVKTTQATKHSSHQKKAASADTNSKTSASSKSSSTSSATSQASSTTNQSTTSTSNQQLTDNQLAVLIYRASGYTNLTKLIRGSAPQGRQAIGGGTAASTVYYTVNGNQVTIYTLQDQTGKTTAEQDFAKTTTTIDQLKSQYYHTASQQDTINQAANEVTTY
;
A
#
# COMPACT_ATOMS: atom_id res chain seq x y z
N MET A 1 43.68 16.04 29.64
CA MET A 1 43.87 15.16 30.82
C MET A 1 42.68 14.22 30.93
N LYS A 2 42.85 13.03 31.53
CA LYS A 2 41.77 12.03 31.64
C LYS A 2 40.87 12.34 32.84
N LYS A 3 39.54 12.35 32.66
CA LYS A 3 38.58 12.07 33.74
C LYS A 3 37.55 11.08 33.21
N LEU A 4 37.59 9.89 33.80
CA LEU A 4 36.72 8.75 33.51
C LEU A 4 35.81 8.56 34.72
N LEU A 5 34.51 8.46 34.52
CA LEU A 5 33.57 7.88 35.47
C LEU A 5 32.51 7.08 34.71
N LEU A 6 31.92 6.09 35.37
CA LEU A 6 31.33 4.92 34.73
C LEU A 6 30.12 4.38 35.50
N PHE A 7 29.25 3.69 34.75
CA PHE A 7 28.16 2.80 35.16
C PHE A 7 26.93 3.40 35.89
N GLY A 8 25.75 2.96 35.42
CA GLY A 8 24.44 3.07 36.07
C GLY A 8 23.53 1.97 35.47
N VAL A 9 23.06 1.04 36.30
CA VAL A 9 22.60 -0.31 35.88
C VAL A 9 21.55 -0.83 36.89
N THR A 10 20.47 -1.55 36.53
CA THR A 10 19.96 -1.92 35.18
C THR A 10 18.79 -0.98 34.80
N LEU A 11 17.54 -1.32 34.42
CA LEU A 11 16.76 -2.55 34.14
C LEU A 11 16.01 -2.38 32.79
N GLY A 12 15.69 -3.49 32.12
CA GLY A 12 14.84 -3.52 30.93
C GLY A 12 13.43 -4.04 31.25
N ALA A 13 12.40 -3.39 30.70
CA ALA A 13 11.01 -3.86 30.75
C ALA A 13 10.59 -4.36 29.35
N ALA A 14 10.74 -5.66 29.10
CA ALA A 14 10.26 -6.29 27.87
C ALA A 14 8.74 -6.52 27.97
N ILE A 15 7.95 -5.66 27.35
CA ILE A 15 6.49 -5.85 27.25
C ILE A 15 6.21 -6.79 26.07
N SER A 16 5.97 -8.06 26.38
CA SER A 16 5.64 -9.09 25.39
C SER A 16 4.34 -8.76 24.63
N LEU A 17 4.37 -8.89 23.30
CA LEU A 17 3.18 -8.75 22.47
C LEU A 17 2.23 -9.94 22.70
N ALA A 18 1.04 -9.68 23.23
CA ALA A 18 -0.03 -10.67 23.33
C ALA A 18 -0.70 -10.88 21.97
N ALA A 19 -0.19 -11.82 21.18
CA ALA A 19 -0.69 -12.13 19.84
C ALA A 19 -1.35 -13.52 19.77
N CYS A 20 -2.62 -13.62 20.15
CA CYS A 20 -3.58 -14.62 19.63
C CYS A 20 -5.01 -14.33 20.13
N GLY A 21 -6.03 -14.61 19.32
CA GLY A 21 -7.43 -14.34 19.72
C GLY A 21 -8.51 -14.56 18.65
N ASN A 22 -8.24 -15.29 17.57
CA ASN A 22 -9.23 -15.56 16.52
C ASN A 22 -10.09 -16.79 16.88
N GLN A 23 -11.27 -16.56 17.47
CA GLN A 23 -12.28 -17.62 17.66
C GLN A 23 -13.67 -17.17 17.19
N SER A 24 -14.11 -17.73 16.07
CA SER A 24 -15.50 -17.70 15.63
C SER A 24 -16.05 -19.12 15.60
N SER A 25 -16.94 -19.47 16.53
CA SER A 25 -18.16 -20.28 16.29
C SER A 25 -18.77 -20.85 17.58
N ALA A 26 -20.10 -21.02 17.54
CA ALA A 26 -20.95 -21.86 18.40
C ALA A 26 -21.16 -21.48 19.90
N THR A 27 -22.42 -21.17 20.21
CA THR A 27 -23.32 -21.75 21.26
C THR A 27 -22.71 -22.49 22.47
N ASP A 28 -23.33 -22.48 23.66
CA ASP A 28 -24.79 -22.60 23.90
C ASP A 28 -25.28 -22.14 25.30
N SER A 29 -26.61 -21.94 25.43
CA SER A 29 -27.43 -22.01 26.67
C SER A 29 -27.18 -20.99 27.81
N SER A 30 -28.15 -20.59 28.65
CA SER A 30 -29.61 -20.85 28.77
C SER A 30 -30.27 -19.67 29.53
N SER A 31 -31.59 -19.41 29.49
CA SER A 31 -32.62 -20.07 30.31
C SER A 31 -34.02 -19.46 30.12
N SER A 32 -35.08 -20.23 30.42
CA SER A 32 -36.51 -19.84 30.46
C SER A 32 -37.18 -19.52 29.09
N SER A 33 -38.44 -19.89 28.81
CA SER A 33 -39.44 -20.64 29.60
C SER A 33 -40.49 -21.35 28.73
N THR A 34 -41.20 -22.33 29.34
CA THR A 34 -42.61 -22.71 29.08
C THR A 34 -43.02 -23.37 27.74
N VAL A 35 -43.37 -24.65 27.86
CA VAL A 35 -44.07 -25.58 26.95
C VAL A 35 -45.20 -25.06 26.03
N LYS A 36 -45.36 -25.72 24.85
CA LYS A 36 -46.68 -26.24 24.38
C LYS A 36 -46.63 -27.21 23.17
N THR A 37 -47.55 -28.19 23.20
CA THR A 37 -48.25 -28.86 22.06
C THR A 37 -47.51 -29.77 21.06
N THR A 38 -47.59 -31.08 21.34
CA THR A 38 -47.75 -32.30 20.51
C THR A 38 -47.96 -32.28 18.97
N GLN A 39 -47.60 -33.42 18.35
CA GLN A 39 -48.13 -34.06 17.10
C GLN A 39 -47.65 -33.49 15.73
N ALA A 40 -47.49 -34.27 14.64
CA ALA A 40 -47.72 -35.72 14.40
C ALA A 40 -46.71 -36.38 13.40
N THR A 41 -46.97 -37.64 13.04
CA THR A 41 -46.07 -38.63 12.38
C THR A 41 -46.14 -38.71 10.83
N LYS A 42 -45.19 -39.47 10.23
CA LYS A 42 -45.14 -39.97 8.81
C LYS A 42 -44.71 -38.91 7.77
N HIS A 43 -44.08 -39.18 6.62
CA HIS A 43 -43.48 -40.36 5.92
C HIS A 43 -42.58 -39.81 4.76
N SER A 44 -41.76 -40.54 3.98
CA SER A 44 -40.93 -41.76 4.11
C SER A 44 -40.21 -42.03 2.76
N SER A 45 -39.14 -42.86 2.72
CA SER A 45 -38.46 -43.45 1.51
C SER A 45 -37.85 -42.49 0.45
N HIS A 46 -36.79 -42.78 -0.34
CA HIS A 46 -35.70 -43.78 -0.42
C HIS A 46 -34.52 -43.10 -1.20
N GLN A 47 -33.21 -43.30 -0.94
CA GLN A 47 -32.34 -44.46 -1.25
C GLN A 47 -32.26 -44.84 -2.77
N LYS A 48 -31.11 -45.06 -3.44
CA LYS A 48 -29.67 -45.18 -3.04
C LYS A 48 -28.66 -44.75 -4.15
N LYS A 49 -27.41 -44.43 -3.73
CA LYS A 49 -26.08 -44.94 -4.20
C LYS A 49 -25.93 -45.61 -5.59
N ALA A 50 -24.94 -45.15 -6.39
CA ALA A 50 -23.88 -45.98 -7.02
C ALA A 50 -22.76 -45.12 -7.68
N ALA A 51 -21.58 -45.71 -7.92
CA ALA A 51 -20.45 -45.13 -8.67
C ALA A 51 -19.73 -46.23 -9.47
N SER A 52 -19.02 -45.84 -10.54
CA SER A 52 -18.06 -46.67 -11.31
C SER A 52 -17.08 -45.76 -12.10
N ALA A 53 -16.01 -46.33 -12.66
CA ALA A 53 -14.85 -45.60 -13.20
C ALA A 53 -14.40 -46.06 -14.61
N ASP A 54 -13.22 -45.57 -15.02
CA ASP A 54 -12.33 -46.03 -16.09
C ASP A 54 -12.56 -45.66 -17.59
N THR A 55 -11.76 -44.67 -18.03
CA THR A 55 -10.62 -44.83 -18.98
C THR A 55 -10.83 -45.22 -20.46
N ASN A 56 -10.24 -44.39 -21.35
CA ASN A 56 -9.84 -44.63 -22.75
C ASN A 56 -10.96 -44.74 -23.84
N SER A 57 -10.74 -44.39 -25.12
CA SER A 57 -9.55 -43.83 -25.80
C SER A 57 -9.86 -43.19 -27.17
N LYS A 58 -8.83 -42.55 -27.77
CA LYS A 58 -8.46 -42.55 -29.22
C LYS A 58 -9.12 -41.59 -30.24
N THR A 59 -8.23 -40.74 -30.80
CA THR A 59 -8.03 -40.40 -32.24
C THR A 59 -9.03 -39.58 -33.07
N SER A 60 -8.56 -38.36 -33.41
CA SER A 60 -8.27 -37.91 -34.79
C SER A 60 -9.30 -37.18 -35.68
N ALA A 61 -8.71 -36.36 -36.56
CA ALA A 61 -9.20 -35.82 -37.83
C ALA A 61 -9.99 -34.49 -37.83
N SER A 62 -9.90 -33.81 -38.98
CA SER A 62 -10.24 -32.40 -39.20
C SER A 62 -11.53 -32.19 -39.99
N SER A 63 -12.17 -31.03 -39.80
CA SER A 63 -13.06 -30.41 -40.80
C SER A 63 -13.10 -28.87 -40.62
N LYS A 64 -13.70 -28.15 -41.58
CA LYS A 64 -13.35 -26.75 -41.89
C LYS A 64 -14.58 -25.91 -42.27
N SER A 65 -14.65 -24.67 -41.76
CA SER A 65 -15.75 -23.70 -41.97
C SER A 65 -17.10 -24.11 -41.34
N SER A 66 -18.07 -23.22 -41.04
CA SER A 66 -18.23 -21.79 -41.40
C SER A 66 -19.16 -21.04 -40.42
N SER A 67 -18.86 -19.75 -40.20
CA SER A 67 -19.78 -18.62 -39.93
C SER A 67 -20.85 -18.63 -38.79
N THR A 68 -20.90 -17.49 -38.09
CA THR A 68 -22.07 -16.85 -37.44
C THR A 68 -22.87 -17.59 -36.36
N SER A 69 -22.67 -17.15 -35.10
CA SER A 69 -23.74 -16.53 -34.30
C SER A 69 -23.16 -15.65 -33.18
N SER A 70 -23.92 -14.66 -32.75
CA SER A 70 -23.51 -13.67 -31.74
C SER A 70 -23.63 -14.21 -30.31
N ALA A 71 -22.62 -13.96 -29.46
CA ALA A 71 -22.71 -14.12 -28.02
C ALA A 71 -21.95 -12.99 -27.30
N THR A 72 -22.52 -12.49 -26.20
CA THR A 72 -21.93 -11.45 -25.35
C THR A 72 -20.75 -12.00 -24.55
N SER A 73 -19.56 -11.41 -24.74
CA SER A 73 -18.39 -11.66 -23.88
C SER A 73 -18.13 -10.46 -22.98
N GLN A 74 -18.65 -10.57 -21.76
CA GLN A 74 -18.38 -9.69 -20.63
C GLN A 74 -16.85 -9.52 -20.45
N ALA A 75 -16.36 -8.28 -20.52
CA ALA A 75 -14.94 -7.97 -20.43
C ALA A 75 -14.42 -8.12 -18.99
N SER A 76 -14.16 -9.37 -18.58
CA SER A 76 -13.50 -9.69 -17.32
C SER A 76 -12.12 -9.03 -17.30
N SER A 77 -11.98 -7.96 -16.52
CA SER A 77 -10.69 -7.32 -16.27
C SER A 77 -9.82 -8.25 -15.42
N THR A 78 -9.04 -9.11 -16.08
CA THR A 78 -7.99 -9.89 -15.43
C THR A 78 -6.94 -8.92 -14.89
N THR A 79 -7.06 -8.59 -13.61
CA THR A 79 -6.04 -7.86 -12.86
C THR A 79 -4.78 -8.73 -12.81
N ASN A 80 -3.90 -8.55 -13.80
CA ASN A 80 -2.60 -9.19 -13.82
C ASN A 80 -1.81 -8.70 -12.61
N GLN A 81 -1.77 -9.53 -11.57
CA GLN A 81 -0.99 -9.33 -10.37
C GLN A 81 0.48 -9.22 -10.74
N SER A 82 0.98 -8.00 -10.87
CA SER A 82 2.35 -7.73 -11.30
C SER A 82 3.32 -8.33 -10.29
N THR A 83 4.09 -9.32 -10.73
CA THR A 83 5.08 -10.00 -9.88
C THR A 83 6.24 -9.06 -9.59
N THR A 84 6.67 -9.03 -8.32
CA THR A 84 7.67 -8.09 -7.79
C THR A 84 8.99 -8.15 -8.56
N SER A 85 9.09 -7.30 -9.57
CA SER A 85 10.30 -7.08 -10.36
C SER A 85 10.85 -5.73 -9.97
N THR A 86 12.04 -5.70 -9.36
CA THR A 86 12.82 -4.48 -9.13
C THR A 86 13.37 -3.97 -10.47
N SER A 87 12.47 -3.60 -11.37
CA SER A 87 12.80 -2.99 -12.65
C SER A 87 13.51 -1.67 -12.40
N ASN A 88 14.45 -1.32 -13.28
CA ASN A 88 15.13 -0.03 -13.22
C ASN A 88 14.22 1.09 -13.76
N GLN A 89 12.97 1.17 -13.28
CA GLN A 89 12.02 2.18 -13.71
C GLN A 89 12.56 3.57 -13.34
N GLN A 90 12.73 4.40 -14.35
CA GLN A 90 12.90 5.83 -14.20
C GLN A 90 11.57 6.43 -13.72
N LEU A 91 11.60 7.16 -12.60
CA LEU A 91 10.45 7.92 -12.14
C LEU A 91 10.25 9.16 -13.01
N THR A 92 9.00 9.53 -13.25
CA THR A 92 8.65 10.89 -13.71
C THR A 92 8.93 11.92 -12.60
N ASP A 93 9.09 13.18 -12.98
CA ASP A 93 9.30 14.29 -12.05
C ASP A 93 8.22 14.37 -10.97
N ASN A 94 6.95 14.10 -11.31
CA ASN A 94 5.85 14.09 -10.35
C ASN A 94 5.97 12.92 -9.37
N GLN A 95 6.24 11.70 -9.85
CA GLN A 95 6.46 10.55 -8.97
C GLN A 95 7.63 10.81 -8.01
N LEU A 96 8.75 11.35 -8.51
CA LEU A 96 9.90 11.71 -7.68
C LEU A 96 9.58 12.83 -6.67
N ALA A 97 8.85 13.86 -7.07
CA ALA A 97 8.43 14.95 -6.18
C ALA A 97 7.54 14.44 -5.03
N VAL A 98 6.53 13.61 -5.35
CA VAL A 98 5.65 12.98 -4.35
C VAL A 98 6.45 12.04 -3.43
N LEU A 99 7.42 11.30 -3.97
CA LEU A 99 8.29 10.41 -3.20
C LEU A 99 9.19 11.17 -2.21
N ILE A 100 9.73 12.32 -2.63
CA ILE A 100 10.50 13.25 -1.80
C ILE A 100 9.61 13.86 -0.70
N TYR A 101 8.39 14.27 -1.05
CA TYR A 101 7.42 14.81 -0.10
C TYR A 101 7.02 13.77 0.97
N ARG A 102 6.80 12.52 0.56
CA ARG A 102 6.55 11.38 1.46
C ARG A 102 7.73 11.07 2.36
N ALA A 103 8.96 11.09 1.82
CA ALA A 103 10.19 10.90 2.60
C ALA A 103 10.47 12.05 3.59
N SER A 104 9.88 13.23 3.35
CA SER A 104 9.93 14.38 4.27
C SER A 104 8.92 14.26 5.42
N GLY A 105 8.21 13.14 5.56
CA GLY A 105 7.28 12.83 6.64
C GLY A 105 5.81 13.13 6.35
N TYR A 106 5.48 13.79 5.24
CA TYR A 106 4.11 14.16 4.92
C TYR A 106 3.29 12.95 4.43
N THR A 107 2.17 12.67 5.11
CA THR A 107 1.35 11.47 4.87
C THR A 107 0.16 11.71 3.93
N ASN A 108 -0.39 12.93 3.91
CA ASN A 108 -1.40 13.34 2.92
C ASN A 108 -0.69 13.75 1.62
N LEU A 109 -1.00 13.05 0.53
CA LEU A 109 -0.38 13.26 -0.79
C LEU A 109 -1.36 13.84 -1.83
N THR A 110 -2.51 14.36 -1.40
CA THR A 110 -3.56 14.89 -2.28
C THR A 110 -3.32 16.36 -2.65
N LYS A 111 -3.75 16.78 -3.85
CA LYS A 111 -3.72 18.18 -4.32
C LYS A 111 -2.36 18.89 -4.18
N LEU A 112 -1.27 18.15 -4.39
CA LEU A 112 0.07 18.69 -4.26
C LEU A 112 0.41 19.64 -5.42
N ILE A 113 1.10 20.72 -5.09
CA ILE A 113 1.54 21.73 -6.04
C ILE A 113 3.06 21.61 -6.20
N ARG A 114 3.52 21.44 -7.43
CA ARG A 114 4.94 21.42 -7.82
C ARG A 114 5.29 22.71 -8.56
N GLY A 115 6.49 23.23 -8.35
CA GLY A 115 6.99 24.36 -9.14
C GLY A 115 8.48 24.60 -8.95
N SER A 116 9.02 25.59 -9.66
CA SER A 116 10.41 26.01 -9.52
C SER A 116 10.61 26.99 -8.36
N ALA A 117 11.79 26.97 -7.75
CA ALA A 117 12.16 27.83 -6.63
C ALA A 117 13.58 28.41 -6.81
N PRO A 118 13.93 29.50 -6.10
CA PRO A 118 15.26 30.13 -6.20
C PRO A 118 16.43 29.17 -5.92
N GLN A 119 17.62 29.55 -6.39
CA GLN A 119 18.85 28.74 -6.26
C GLN A 119 18.77 27.36 -6.95
N GLY A 120 18.08 27.27 -8.08
CA GLY A 120 17.96 26.03 -8.87
C GLY A 120 17.15 24.91 -8.19
N ARG A 121 16.33 25.27 -7.19
CA ARG A 121 15.51 24.31 -6.44
C ARG A 121 14.21 24.02 -7.18
N GLN A 122 13.63 22.87 -6.90
CA GLN A 122 12.22 22.59 -7.12
C GLN A 122 11.48 22.63 -5.78
N ALA A 123 10.18 22.79 -5.82
CA ALA A 123 9.27 22.80 -4.68
C ALA A 123 8.14 21.80 -4.89
N ILE A 124 7.67 21.18 -3.80
CA ILE A 124 6.48 20.33 -3.75
C ILE A 124 5.77 20.54 -2.40
N GLY A 125 4.46 20.76 -2.39
CA GLY A 125 3.74 21.00 -1.14
C GLY A 125 2.23 21.16 -1.24
N GLY A 126 1.56 21.25 -0.10
CA GLY A 126 0.10 21.39 0.03
C GLY A 126 -0.44 22.83 -0.14
N GLY A 127 0.33 23.73 -0.77
CA GLY A 127 -0.07 25.13 -0.98
C GLY A 127 0.19 26.08 0.20
N THR A 128 0.90 25.66 1.26
CA THR A 128 1.32 26.53 2.37
C THR A 128 2.82 26.42 2.60
N ALA A 129 3.49 27.50 2.99
CA ALA A 129 4.95 27.50 3.16
C ALA A 129 5.47 26.46 4.18
N ALA A 130 4.73 26.21 5.27
CA ALA A 130 5.02 25.16 6.25
C ALA A 130 4.76 23.72 5.75
N SER A 131 4.10 23.56 4.59
CA SER A 131 3.98 22.29 3.87
C SER A 131 4.75 22.26 2.55
N THR A 132 5.68 23.20 2.32
CA THR A 132 6.53 23.20 1.12
C THR A 132 7.87 22.55 1.42
N VAL A 133 8.13 21.43 0.75
CA VAL A 133 9.45 20.81 0.68
C VAL A 133 10.17 21.35 -0.54
N TYR A 134 11.38 21.87 -0.37
CA TYR A 134 12.26 22.23 -1.48
C TYR A 134 13.30 21.14 -1.72
N TYR A 135 13.72 20.93 -2.96
CA TYR A 135 14.71 19.90 -3.29
C TYR A 135 15.57 20.24 -4.51
N THR A 136 16.70 19.56 -4.64
CA THR A 136 17.51 19.52 -5.86
C THR A 136 17.85 18.07 -6.21
N VAL A 137 17.94 17.76 -7.50
CA VAL A 137 18.27 16.43 -8.03
C VAL A 137 19.53 16.55 -8.89
N ASN A 138 20.54 15.75 -8.59
CA ASN A 138 21.84 15.71 -9.28
C ASN A 138 22.16 14.25 -9.64
N GLY A 139 21.66 13.81 -10.81
CA GLY A 139 21.66 12.40 -11.17
C GLY A 139 20.86 11.58 -10.15
N ASN A 140 21.49 10.58 -9.53
CA ASN A 140 20.86 9.77 -8.47
C ASN A 140 20.80 10.48 -7.11
N GLN A 141 21.57 11.56 -6.87
CA GLN A 141 21.56 12.24 -5.58
C GLN A 141 20.37 13.21 -5.47
N VAL A 142 19.65 13.16 -4.35
CA VAL A 142 18.62 14.13 -3.99
C VAL A 142 19.04 14.86 -2.72
N THR A 143 19.01 16.20 -2.74
CA THR A 143 19.06 17.02 -1.53
C THR A 143 17.67 17.57 -1.24
N ILE A 144 17.21 17.39 -0.01
CA ILE A 144 15.88 17.76 0.48
C ILE A 144 16.05 18.86 1.54
N TYR A 145 15.20 19.87 1.50
CA TYR A 145 15.13 20.98 2.44
C TYR A 145 13.71 21.08 3.00
N THR A 146 13.54 20.70 4.26
CA THR A 146 12.27 20.83 5.00
C THR A 146 12.37 22.02 5.93
N LEU A 147 11.29 22.77 6.13
CA LEU A 147 11.27 23.86 7.10
C LEU A 147 11.54 23.30 8.51
N GLN A 148 12.32 24.01 9.32
CA GLN A 148 12.66 23.59 10.68
C GLN A 148 11.94 24.47 11.70
N ASP A 149 10.90 23.92 12.33
CA ASP A 149 10.15 24.61 13.37
C ASP A 149 11.05 25.02 14.55
N GLN A 150 11.16 26.33 14.73
CA GLN A 150 11.98 26.97 15.74
C GLN A 150 11.09 27.88 16.60
N THR A 151 10.99 27.56 17.89
CA THR A 151 10.13 28.27 18.84
C THR A 151 10.40 29.77 18.84
N GLY A 152 9.36 30.57 18.62
CA GLY A 152 9.43 32.04 18.62
C GLY A 152 9.78 32.69 17.27
N LYS A 153 10.04 31.92 16.20
CA LYS A 153 10.19 32.43 14.84
C LYS A 153 8.91 32.26 14.01
N THR A 154 8.65 33.19 13.10
CA THR A 154 7.64 33.01 12.04
C THR A 154 8.17 32.12 10.92
N THR A 155 7.27 31.57 10.09
CA THR A 155 7.59 30.73 8.92
C THR A 155 8.57 31.38 7.93
N ALA A 156 8.65 32.71 7.89
CA ALA A 156 9.58 33.45 7.01
C ALA A 156 10.99 33.59 7.60
N GLU A 157 11.16 33.35 8.90
CA GLU A 157 12.43 33.48 9.63
C GLU A 157 13.03 32.11 9.99
N GLN A 158 12.24 31.04 9.90
CA GLN A 158 12.67 29.66 10.16
C GLN A 158 13.76 29.21 9.19
N ASP A 159 14.72 28.46 9.72
CA ASP A 159 15.76 27.81 8.91
C ASP A 159 15.23 26.54 8.21
N PHE A 160 16.02 25.98 7.30
CA PHE A 160 15.70 24.70 6.63
C PHE A 160 16.63 23.58 7.10
N ALA A 161 16.06 22.50 7.61
CA ALA A 161 16.77 21.25 7.82
C ALA A 161 17.13 20.63 6.46
N LYS A 162 18.41 20.28 6.27
CA LYS A 162 18.93 19.73 5.01
C LYS A 162 19.25 18.24 5.15
N THR A 163 18.60 17.42 4.34
CA THR A 163 18.85 15.97 4.23
C THR A 163 19.38 15.64 2.84
N THR A 164 20.24 14.63 2.71
CA THR A 164 20.74 14.15 1.41
C THR A 164 20.59 12.63 1.33
N THR A 165 20.06 12.15 0.20
CA THR A 165 19.70 10.74 -0.05
C THR A 165 19.85 10.43 -1.54
N THR A 166 19.43 9.25 -1.99
CA THR A 166 19.41 8.87 -3.41
C THR A 166 18.02 8.46 -3.89
N ILE A 167 17.78 8.53 -5.19
CA ILE A 167 16.51 8.07 -5.79
C ILE A 167 16.31 6.58 -5.51
N ASP A 168 17.37 5.77 -5.50
CA ASP A 168 17.29 4.36 -5.14
C ASP A 168 16.90 4.13 -3.66
N GLN A 169 17.42 4.93 -2.73
CA GLN A 169 17.02 4.87 -1.31
C GLN A 169 15.55 5.27 -1.13
N LEU A 170 15.09 6.31 -1.83
CA LEU A 170 13.70 6.74 -1.85
C LEU A 170 12.78 5.65 -2.43
N LYS A 171 13.18 5.03 -3.55
CA LYS A 171 12.44 3.92 -4.18
C LYS A 171 12.36 2.71 -3.26
N SER A 172 13.46 2.33 -2.61
CA SER A 172 13.54 1.18 -1.70
C SER A 172 12.63 1.34 -0.48
N GLN A 173 12.49 2.56 0.06
CA GLN A 173 11.65 2.82 1.24
C GLN A 173 10.17 3.07 0.90
N TYR A 174 9.88 3.78 -0.19
CA TYR A 174 8.56 4.38 -0.43
C TYR A 174 7.92 4.02 -1.79
N TYR A 175 8.55 3.20 -2.62
CA TYR A 175 8.06 2.77 -3.95
C TYR A 175 8.35 1.28 -4.26
N HIS A 176 8.56 0.46 -3.23
CA HIS A 176 8.99 -0.93 -3.39
C HIS A 176 7.83 -1.90 -3.62
N THR A 177 6.71 -1.74 -2.91
CA THR A 177 5.54 -2.62 -3.04
C THR A 177 4.51 -2.05 -4.04
N ALA A 178 3.67 -2.89 -4.63
CA ALA A 178 2.61 -2.45 -5.55
C ALA A 178 1.72 -1.35 -4.93
N SER A 179 1.24 -1.55 -3.70
CA SER A 179 0.42 -0.54 -2.99
C SER A 179 1.15 0.79 -2.74
N GLN A 180 2.47 0.76 -2.50
CA GLN A 180 3.27 1.99 -2.45
C GLN A 180 3.34 2.67 -3.82
N GLN A 181 3.57 1.89 -4.89
CA GLN A 181 3.63 2.40 -6.25
C GLN A 181 2.29 3.01 -6.66
N ASP A 182 1.16 2.31 -6.46
CA ASP A 182 -0.19 2.80 -6.73
C ASP A 182 -0.48 4.12 -5.99
N THR A 183 -0.12 4.21 -4.70
CA THR A 183 -0.29 5.42 -3.88
C THR A 183 0.49 6.61 -4.44
N ILE A 184 1.77 6.41 -4.79
CA ILE A 184 2.64 7.45 -5.36
C ILE A 184 2.19 7.83 -6.77
N ASN A 185 1.73 6.86 -7.57
CA ASN A 185 1.28 7.04 -8.94
C ASN A 185 -0.03 7.82 -9.01
N GLN A 186 -1.01 7.50 -8.16
CA GLN A 186 -2.25 8.25 -8.04
C GLN A 186 -1.97 9.71 -7.68
N ALA A 187 -1.21 9.94 -6.60
CA ALA A 187 -0.83 11.28 -6.18
C ALA A 187 -0.05 12.04 -7.27
N ALA A 188 0.88 11.39 -7.97
CA ALA A 188 1.66 12.00 -9.06
C ALA A 188 0.82 12.43 -10.27
N ASN A 189 -0.31 11.77 -10.52
CA ASN A 189 -1.28 12.16 -11.54
C ASN A 189 -2.17 13.33 -11.10
N GLU A 190 -2.26 13.61 -9.78
CA GLU A 190 -2.99 14.75 -9.19
C GLU A 190 -2.09 15.96 -8.89
N VAL A 191 -0.78 15.90 -9.16
CA VAL A 191 0.15 17.02 -8.95
C VAL A 191 -0.08 18.10 -10.01
N THR A 192 -0.43 19.31 -9.56
CA THR A 192 -0.51 20.50 -10.42
C THR A 192 0.86 21.17 -10.51
N THR A 193 1.29 21.56 -11.71
CA THR A 193 2.59 22.19 -11.98
C THR A 193 2.45 23.66 -12.39
N TYR A 194 3.32 24.53 -11.86
CA TYR A 194 3.45 25.95 -12.25
C TYR A 194 4.93 26.36 -12.43
#